data_AF-A0A7T1HLQ0-F1
#
_entry.id   AF-A0A7T1HLQ0-F1
#
_cell.length_a   1.000
_cell.length_b   1.000
_cell.length_c   1.000
_cell.angle_alpha   90.00
_cell.angle_beta   90.00
_cell.angle_gamma   90.00
#
_symmetry.space_group_name_H-M   'P 1'
#
loop_
_entity.id
_entity.type
_entity.pdbx_description
1 polymer ?
#
loop_
_entity_poly.entity_id
_entity_poly.type
_entity_poly.pdbx_seq_one_letter_code
_entity_poly.pdbx_strand_id
1 'polypeptide(L)'
;MSTSTGGGSKLSAPAAALSIEDWSELIEAFRDYKLISGEIKGSTWERVYRHHMKHVLGAMAMPAPPQNAKQLLEGLAKIWADKPGGRTRQIQMQCTTALLRWAREEERLGEEWDPPQNLATYVGRSRTPQAITTPLQVEDILALVDALPDPRWRFDFQLMAAYGLRPEELHHLQLRDGRLWCTYEKVASRGKTKPRTPRPEAAAL
;
A
#
# COMPACT_ATOMS: atom_id res chain seq x y z
N MET A 1 -11.84 -38.58 -58.79
CA MET A 1 -11.47 -38.43 -57.36
C MET A 1 -10.73 -37.12 -57.25
N SER A 2 -11.43 -36.03 -56.93
CA SER A 2 -10.87 -34.69 -56.91
C SER A 2 -11.05 -34.10 -55.51
N THR A 3 -9.94 -33.60 -54.98
CA THR A 3 -9.75 -32.98 -53.67
C THR A 3 -10.30 -31.55 -53.64
N SER A 4 -10.84 -31.11 -52.50
CA SER A 4 -10.68 -29.74 -51.95
C SER A 4 -11.53 -29.52 -50.68
N THR A 5 -10.99 -28.68 -49.80
CA THR A 5 -11.66 -27.81 -48.80
C THR A 5 -11.93 -28.45 -47.43
N GLY A 6 -11.51 -27.88 -46.30
CA GLY A 6 -10.81 -26.64 -46.03
C GLY A 6 -10.45 -26.60 -44.55
N GLY A 7 -9.28 -26.06 -44.24
CA GLY A 7 -8.85 -25.79 -42.87
C GLY A 7 -9.77 -24.75 -42.24
N GLY A 8 -10.61 -25.17 -41.31
CA GLY A 8 -11.36 -24.27 -40.45
C GLY A 8 -10.41 -23.65 -39.43
N SER A 9 -10.01 -22.41 -39.69
CA SER A 9 -9.45 -21.52 -38.66
C SER A 9 -10.43 -21.48 -37.48
N LYS A 10 -9.97 -21.95 -36.31
CA LYS A 10 -10.66 -21.71 -35.04
C LYS A 10 -10.66 -20.20 -34.81
N LEU A 11 -11.77 -19.56 -35.12
CA LEU A 11 -12.10 -18.23 -34.62
C LEU A 11 -12.13 -18.35 -33.08
N SER A 12 -11.08 -17.84 -32.44
CA SER A 12 -11.04 -17.68 -30.99
C SER A 12 -12.21 -16.79 -30.59
N ALA A 13 -13.11 -17.30 -29.75
CA ALA A 13 -14.21 -16.50 -29.23
C ALA A 13 -13.65 -15.28 -28.48
N PRO A 14 -14.29 -14.10 -28.55
CA PRO A 14 -13.91 -12.99 -27.69
C PRO A 14 -14.12 -13.42 -26.24
N ALA A 15 -13.08 -13.28 -25.41
CA ALA A 15 -13.20 -13.45 -23.96
C ALA A 15 -14.35 -12.57 -23.48
N ALA A 16 -15.34 -13.17 -22.81
CA ALA A 16 -16.48 -12.42 -22.29
C ALA A 16 -15.98 -11.32 -21.35
N ALA A 17 -16.48 -10.10 -21.53
CA ALA A 17 -16.15 -8.98 -20.65
C ALA A 17 -16.62 -9.31 -19.22
N LEU A 18 -15.71 -9.16 -18.25
CA LEU A 18 -16.01 -9.44 -16.85
C LEU A 18 -17.10 -8.51 -16.31
N SER A 19 -18.04 -9.08 -15.58
CA SER A 19 -19.10 -8.36 -14.85
C SER A 19 -18.54 -7.68 -13.60
N ILE A 20 -19.34 -6.80 -12.98
CA ILE A 20 -18.93 -6.15 -11.73
C ILE A 20 -18.81 -7.15 -10.58
N GLU A 21 -19.64 -8.19 -10.59
CA GLU A 21 -19.59 -9.31 -9.65
C GLU A 21 -18.25 -10.05 -9.77
N ASP A 22 -17.80 -10.34 -11.00
CA ASP A 22 -16.50 -10.97 -11.24
C ASP A 22 -15.34 -10.13 -10.69
N TRP A 23 -15.40 -8.80 -10.82
CA TRP A 23 -14.40 -7.90 -10.25
C TRP A 23 -14.44 -7.86 -8.72
N SER A 24 -15.62 -7.97 -8.12
CA SER A 24 -15.77 -8.07 -6.66
C SER A 24 -15.13 -9.36 -6.15
N GLU A 25 -15.41 -10.49 -6.79
CA GLU A 25 -14.80 -11.78 -6.45
C GLU A 25 -13.28 -11.79 -6.70
N LEU A 26 -12.81 -11.12 -7.75
CA LEU A 26 -11.39 -10.94 -8.03
C LEU A 26 -10.68 -10.21 -6.87
N ILE A 27 -11.29 -9.13 -6.37
CA ILE A 27 -10.74 -8.31 -5.28
C ILE A 27 -10.74 -9.06 -3.95
N GLU A 28 -11.78 -9.83 -3.63
CA GLU A 28 -11.80 -10.63 -2.40
C GLU A 28 -10.79 -11.78 -2.44
N ALA A 29 -10.62 -12.46 -3.58
CA ALA A 29 -9.56 -13.46 -3.69
C ALA A 29 -8.15 -12.81 -3.60
N PHE A 30 -7.96 -11.61 -4.15
CA PHE A 30 -6.70 -10.87 -4.00
C PHE A 30 -6.42 -10.50 -2.54
N ARG A 31 -7.48 -10.11 -1.81
CA ARG A 31 -7.42 -9.87 -0.36
C ARG A 31 -6.93 -11.10 0.37
N ASP A 32 -7.57 -12.24 0.12
CA ASP A 32 -7.27 -13.49 0.81
C ASP A 32 -5.83 -13.91 0.51
N TYR A 33 -5.40 -13.83 -0.74
CA TYR A 33 -3.99 -14.04 -1.12
C TYR A 33 -3.04 -13.16 -0.29
N LYS A 34 -3.26 -11.84 -0.25
CA LYS A 34 -2.38 -10.90 0.47
C LYS A 34 -2.32 -11.16 1.98
N LEU A 35 -3.41 -11.67 2.57
CA LEU A 35 -3.49 -12.00 3.99
C LEU A 35 -2.83 -13.35 4.30
N ILE A 36 -3.12 -14.37 3.50
CA ILE A 36 -2.58 -15.74 3.67
C ILE A 36 -1.07 -15.76 3.42
N SER A 37 -0.59 -15.05 2.39
CA SER A 37 0.84 -14.93 2.09
C SER A 37 1.62 -14.15 3.15
N GLY A 38 0.92 -13.42 4.03
CA GLY A 38 1.52 -12.58 5.06
C GLY A 38 2.17 -11.31 4.51
N GLU A 39 1.90 -10.94 3.25
CA GLU A 39 2.38 -9.68 2.66
C GLU A 39 1.83 -8.46 3.39
N ILE A 40 0.60 -8.55 3.90
CA ILE A 40 -0.04 -7.49 4.68
C ILE A 40 -0.78 -8.04 5.90
N LYS A 41 -0.99 -7.18 6.90
CA LYS A 41 -1.92 -7.42 8.02
C LYS A 41 -3.36 -7.07 7.60
N GLY A 42 -4.35 -7.65 8.28
CA GLY A 42 -5.77 -7.31 8.08
C GLY A 42 -6.07 -5.81 8.24
N SER A 43 -5.42 -5.13 9.19
CA SER A 43 -5.56 -3.68 9.39
C SER A 43 -5.01 -2.85 8.22
N THR A 44 -3.97 -3.34 7.51
CA THR A 44 -3.46 -2.69 6.31
C THR A 44 -4.46 -2.82 5.15
N TRP A 45 -5.12 -3.98 5.02
CA TRP A 45 -6.17 -4.13 4.03
C TRP A 45 -7.29 -3.12 4.27
N GLU A 46 -7.81 -3.08 5.49
CA GLU A 46 -8.93 -2.21 5.86
C GLU A 46 -8.62 -0.73 5.63
N ARG A 47 -7.46 -0.27 6.12
CA ARG A 47 -7.10 1.14 6.10
C ARG A 47 -6.62 1.64 4.74
N VAL A 48 -5.99 0.77 3.94
CA VAL A 48 -5.34 1.18 2.69
C VAL A 48 -6.05 0.56 1.49
N TYR A 49 -6.01 -0.76 1.37
CA TYR A 49 -6.47 -1.44 0.15
C TYR A 49 -7.97 -1.28 -0.07
N ARG A 50 -8.82 -1.44 0.95
CA ARG A 50 -10.28 -1.39 0.79
C ARG A 50 -10.74 -0.12 0.08
N HIS A 51 -10.25 1.04 0.49
CA HIS A 51 -10.61 2.32 -0.13
C HIS A 51 -10.20 2.36 -1.61
N HIS A 52 -9.00 1.90 -1.93
CA HIS A 52 -8.49 1.88 -3.31
C HIS A 52 -9.19 0.85 -4.20
N MET A 53 -9.57 -0.30 -3.64
CA MET A 53 -10.34 -1.33 -4.33
C MET A 53 -11.77 -0.86 -4.62
N LYS A 54 -12.38 -0.06 -3.73
CA LYS A 54 -13.68 0.58 -4.01
C LYS A 54 -13.63 1.49 -5.24
N HIS A 55 -12.53 2.22 -5.46
CA HIS A 55 -12.38 3.02 -6.68
C HIS A 55 -12.26 2.16 -7.94
N VAL A 56 -11.61 0.99 -7.86
CA VAL A 56 -11.57 0.03 -8.97
C VAL A 56 -12.97 -0.45 -9.30
N LEU A 57 -13.73 -0.91 -8.30
CA LEU A 57 -15.13 -1.32 -8.50
C LEU A 57 -15.99 -0.19 -9.07
N GLY A 58 -15.83 1.02 -8.55
CA GLY A 58 -16.53 2.20 -9.07
C GLY A 58 -16.22 2.48 -10.54
N ALA A 59 -14.98 2.26 -10.99
CA ALA A 59 -14.61 2.41 -12.39
C ALA A 59 -15.22 1.30 -13.27
N MET A 60 -15.29 0.06 -12.78
CA MET A 60 -15.93 -1.06 -13.50
C MET A 60 -17.46 -0.97 -13.51
N ALA A 61 -18.06 -0.22 -12.60
CA ALA A 61 -19.51 0.00 -12.52
C ALA A 61 -20.03 1.06 -13.53
N MET A 62 -19.14 1.80 -14.19
CA MET A 62 -19.53 2.86 -15.10
C MET A 62 -20.21 2.31 -16.37
N PRO A 63 -21.13 3.04 -17.02
CA PRO A 63 -21.80 2.59 -18.24
C PRO A 63 -20.85 2.19 -19.38
N ALA A 64 -19.68 2.82 -19.44
CA ALA A 64 -18.57 2.45 -20.31
C ALA A 64 -17.38 2.04 -19.45
N PRO A 65 -17.33 0.78 -18.97
CA PRO A 65 -16.26 0.33 -18.10
C PRO A 65 -14.94 0.20 -18.89
N PRO A 66 -13.79 0.38 -18.23
CA PRO A 66 -12.50 0.22 -18.89
C PRO A 66 -12.32 -1.22 -19.40
N GLN A 67 -11.73 -1.35 -20.57
CA GLN A 67 -11.54 -2.63 -21.27
C GLN A 67 -10.09 -3.14 -21.18
N ASN A 68 -9.19 -2.38 -20.56
CA ASN A 68 -7.78 -2.72 -20.41
C ASN A 68 -7.15 -1.94 -19.25
N ALA A 69 -5.95 -2.37 -18.84
CA ALA A 69 -5.23 -1.77 -17.72
C ALA A 69 -5.00 -0.26 -17.90
N LYS A 70 -4.66 0.18 -19.13
CA LYS A 70 -4.42 1.59 -19.42
C LYS A 70 -5.66 2.44 -19.18
N GLN A 71 -6.81 2.04 -19.73
CA GLN A 71 -8.08 2.75 -19.54
C GLN A 71 -8.48 2.82 -18.06
N LEU A 72 -8.28 1.73 -17.31
CA LEU A 72 -8.56 1.70 -15.88
C LEU A 72 -7.67 2.68 -15.11
N LEU A 73 -6.36 2.64 -15.33
CA LEU A 73 -5.41 3.53 -14.66
C LEU A 73 -5.63 5.01 -15.04
N GLU A 74 -5.96 5.31 -16.30
CA GLU A 74 -6.34 6.66 -16.75
C GLU A 74 -7.63 7.14 -16.09
N GLY A 75 -8.64 6.27 -15.98
CA GLY A 75 -9.90 6.57 -15.28
C GLY A 75 -9.67 6.88 -13.80
N LEU A 76 -8.93 6.02 -13.10
CA LEU A 76 -8.62 6.19 -11.68
C LEU A 76 -7.76 7.44 -11.41
N ALA A 77 -6.85 7.78 -12.32
CA ALA A 77 -6.03 8.98 -12.22
C ALA A 77 -6.85 10.27 -12.22
N LYS A 78 -8.03 10.29 -12.87
CA LYS A 78 -8.92 11.45 -12.95
C LYS A 78 -9.58 11.80 -11.62
N ILE A 79 -9.71 10.85 -10.70
CA ILE A 79 -10.27 11.09 -9.35
C ILE A 79 -9.47 12.16 -8.59
N TRP A 80 -8.17 12.25 -8.86
CA TRP A 80 -7.26 13.26 -8.30
C TRP A 80 -6.56 14.05 -9.41
N ALA A 81 -7.33 14.50 -10.40
CA ALA A 81 -6.82 15.29 -11.52
C ALA A 81 -6.18 16.62 -11.06
N ASP A 82 -6.70 17.21 -9.98
CA ASP A 82 -6.23 18.45 -9.36
C ASP A 82 -4.93 18.27 -8.55
N LYS A 83 -4.59 17.02 -8.15
CA LYS A 83 -3.45 16.68 -7.30
C LYS A 83 -2.51 15.65 -7.95
N PRO A 84 -1.91 15.97 -9.12
CA PRO A 84 -0.93 15.08 -9.74
C PRO A 84 0.28 14.86 -8.81
N GLY A 85 0.82 13.64 -8.82
CA GLY A 85 1.93 13.24 -7.94
C GLY A 85 1.57 13.12 -6.45
N GLY A 86 0.30 13.32 -6.09
CA GLY A 86 -0.16 13.18 -4.71
C GLY A 86 0.00 11.75 -4.18
N ARG A 87 0.29 11.62 -2.87
CA ARG A 87 0.53 10.32 -2.22
C ARG A 87 -0.64 9.35 -2.39
N THR A 88 -1.88 9.82 -2.23
CA THR A 88 -3.09 8.98 -2.39
C THR A 88 -3.20 8.41 -3.80
N ARG A 89 -2.97 9.24 -4.83
CA ARG A 89 -2.97 8.81 -6.24
C ARG A 89 -1.86 7.80 -6.50
N GLN A 90 -0.67 8.00 -5.93
CA GLN A 90 0.42 7.03 -6.01
C GLN A 90 0.04 5.67 -5.41
N ILE A 91 -0.58 5.67 -4.21
CA ILE A 91 -1.04 4.43 -3.57
C ILE A 91 -2.12 3.76 -4.42
N GLN A 92 -3.09 4.52 -4.96
CA GLN A 92 -4.10 3.98 -5.87
C GLN A 92 -3.45 3.23 -7.05
N MET A 93 -2.51 3.87 -7.76
CA MET A 93 -1.86 3.24 -8.92
C MET A 93 -1.09 1.97 -8.52
N GLN A 94 -0.40 1.99 -7.38
CA GLN A 94 0.34 0.84 -6.86
C GLN A 94 -0.59 -0.31 -6.48
N CYS A 95 -1.67 -0.05 -5.75
CA CYS A 95 -2.64 -1.05 -5.33
C CYS A 95 -3.36 -1.67 -6.53
N THR A 96 -3.83 -0.85 -7.49
CA THR A 96 -4.48 -1.36 -8.71
C THR A 96 -3.51 -2.19 -9.56
N THR A 97 -2.28 -1.73 -9.73
CA THR A 97 -1.26 -2.49 -10.48
C THR A 97 -0.93 -3.82 -9.80
N ALA A 98 -0.87 -3.85 -8.47
CA ALA A 98 -0.64 -5.09 -7.73
C ALA A 98 -1.78 -6.10 -7.91
N LEU A 99 -3.03 -5.63 -7.90
CA LEU A 99 -4.21 -6.46 -8.22
C LEU A 99 -4.11 -7.04 -9.64
N LEU A 100 -3.86 -6.18 -10.63
CA LEU A 100 -3.81 -6.59 -12.04
C LEU A 100 -2.69 -7.60 -12.31
N ARG A 101 -1.49 -7.37 -11.77
CA ARG A 101 -0.36 -8.31 -11.92
C ARG A 101 -0.66 -9.66 -11.31
N TRP A 102 -1.13 -9.68 -10.06
CA TRP A 102 -1.52 -10.93 -9.41
C TRP A 102 -2.62 -11.65 -10.20
N ALA A 103 -3.65 -10.94 -10.66
CA ALA A 103 -4.73 -11.54 -11.43
C ALA A 103 -4.26 -12.09 -12.79
N ARG A 104 -3.25 -11.48 -13.41
CA ARG A 104 -2.60 -11.99 -14.62
C ARG A 104 -1.77 -13.24 -14.35
N GLU A 105 -1.01 -13.25 -13.26
CA GLU A 105 -0.21 -14.40 -12.83
C GLU A 105 -1.09 -15.61 -12.50
N GLU A 106 -2.28 -15.39 -11.94
CA GLU A 106 -3.30 -16.41 -11.67
C GLU A 106 -4.19 -16.72 -12.89
N GLU A 107 -3.87 -16.21 -14.08
CA GLU A 107 -4.62 -16.40 -15.33
C GLU A 107 -6.11 -15.98 -15.27
N ARG A 108 -6.46 -15.10 -14.34
CA ARG A 108 -7.84 -14.60 -14.14
C ARG A 108 -8.20 -13.40 -15.03
N LEU A 109 -7.20 -12.75 -15.63
CA LEU A 109 -7.37 -11.65 -16.57
C LEU A 109 -6.58 -11.90 -17.86
N GLY A 110 -7.07 -11.37 -19.00
CA GLY A 110 -6.40 -11.40 -20.31
C GLY A 110 -5.22 -10.44 -20.44
N GLU A 111 -4.46 -10.54 -21.54
CA GLU A 111 -3.22 -9.76 -21.78
C GLU A 111 -3.45 -8.24 -21.80
N GLU A 112 -4.64 -7.81 -22.19
CA GLU A 112 -5.07 -6.42 -22.18
C GLU A 112 -5.05 -5.79 -20.77
N TRP A 113 -5.04 -6.61 -19.72
CA TRP A 113 -4.96 -6.19 -18.33
C TRP A 113 -3.53 -6.17 -17.77
N ASP A 114 -2.50 -6.40 -18.58
CA ASP A 114 -1.12 -6.26 -18.13
C ASP A 114 -0.79 -4.77 -17.84
N PRO A 115 -0.52 -4.40 -16.58
CA PRO A 115 -0.26 -3.01 -16.25
C PRO A 115 1.17 -2.60 -16.60
N PRO A 116 1.39 -1.33 -17.02
CA PRO A 116 2.72 -0.85 -17.35
C PRO A 116 3.67 -0.94 -16.14
N GLN A 117 4.94 -1.26 -16.41
CA GLN A 117 5.96 -1.32 -15.36
C GLN A 117 6.20 0.04 -14.71
N ASN A 118 6.21 1.11 -15.52
CA ASN A 118 6.40 2.48 -15.05
C ASN A 118 5.06 3.20 -14.88
N LEU A 119 4.75 3.54 -13.62
CA LEU A 119 3.51 4.22 -13.26
C LEU A 119 3.61 5.74 -13.26
N ALA A 120 4.79 6.33 -13.55
CA ALA A 120 5.04 7.76 -13.40
C ALA A 120 4.06 8.63 -14.19
N THR A 121 3.66 8.19 -15.40
CA THR A 121 2.69 8.91 -16.24
C THR A 121 1.30 8.95 -15.61
N TYR A 122 0.88 7.89 -14.90
CA TYR A 122 -0.42 7.81 -14.26
C TYR A 122 -0.43 8.46 -12.88
N VAL A 123 0.68 8.41 -12.14
CA VAL A 123 0.83 9.09 -10.85
C VAL A 123 0.94 10.60 -11.06
N GLY A 124 1.68 11.03 -12.09
CA GLY A 124 2.00 12.44 -12.32
C GLY A 124 3.13 12.95 -11.43
N ARG A 125 3.45 14.25 -11.54
CA ARG A 125 4.49 14.91 -10.75
C ARG A 125 3.85 15.89 -9.77
N SER A 126 4.27 15.84 -8.51
CA SER A 126 3.83 16.80 -7.50
C SER A 126 4.35 18.18 -7.87
N ARG A 127 3.46 19.16 -7.83
CA ARG A 127 3.81 20.59 -7.94
C ARG A 127 4.04 21.22 -6.58
N THR A 128 3.56 20.56 -5.53
CA THR A 128 3.75 21.01 -4.16
C THR A 128 5.11 20.51 -3.68
N PRO A 129 5.98 21.40 -3.19
CA PRO A 129 7.22 20.99 -2.53
C PRO A 129 6.88 20.13 -1.30
N GLN A 130 7.76 19.19 -0.98
CA GLN A 130 7.62 18.40 0.24
C GLN A 130 7.66 19.34 1.44
N ALA A 131 6.63 19.30 2.29
CA ALA A 131 6.63 20.06 3.52
C ALA A 131 7.78 19.55 4.40
N ILE A 132 8.79 20.40 4.59
CA ILE A 132 9.85 20.16 5.57
C ILE A 132 9.26 20.50 6.92
N THR A 133 9.09 19.50 7.78
CA THR A 133 8.69 19.72 9.16
C THR A 133 9.87 20.25 9.95
N THR A 134 9.65 21.24 10.82
CA THR A 134 10.69 21.74 11.73
C THR A 134 11.18 20.60 12.64
N PRO A 135 12.49 20.30 12.64
CA PRO A 135 13.03 19.31 13.57
C PRO A 135 12.89 19.79 15.02
N LEU A 136 12.41 18.91 15.90
CA LEU A 136 12.39 19.16 17.35
C LEU A 136 13.82 19.28 17.88
N GLN A 137 14.12 20.37 18.58
CA GLN A 137 15.39 20.56 19.29
C GLN A 137 15.32 19.97 20.71
N VAL A 138 16.47 19.87 21.38
CA VAL A 138 16.55 19.35 22.76
C VAL A 138 15.73 20.22 23.71
N GLU A 139 15.77 21.54 23.53
CA GLU A 139 15.03 22.50 24.33
C GLU A 139 13.51 22.33 24.15
N ASP A 140 13.06 22.03 22.93
CA ASP A 140 11.64 21.75 22.64
C ASP A 140 11.19 20.44 23.34
N ILE A 141 12.05 19.43 23.34
CA ILE A 141 11.79 18.14 24.00
C ILE A 141 11.66 18.35 25.51
N LEU A 142 12.59 19.09 26.13
CA LEU A 142 12.57 19.39 27.56
C LEU A 142 11.32 20.20 27.95
N ALA A 143 11.01 21.25 27.18
CA ALA A 143 9.81 22.05 27.41
C ALA A 143 8.52 21.22 27.31
N LEU A 144 8.46 20.25 26.38
CA LEU A 144 7.30 19.37 26.25
C LEU A 144 7.20 18.39 27.42
N VAL A 145 8.31 17.82 27.88
CA VAL A 145 8.37 16.95 29.08
C VAL A 145 7.83 17.67 30.31
N ASP A 146 8.23 18.93 30.51
CA ASP A 146 7.80 19.75 31.64
C ASP A 146 6.31 20.14 31.55
N ALA A 147 5.82 20.39 30.34
CA ALA A 147 4.43 20.75 30.11
C ALA A 147 3.44 19.58 30.22
N LEU A 148 3.89 18.33 30.07
CA LEU A 148 3.02 17.16 30.16
C LEU A 148 2.57 16.91 31.61
N PRO A 149 1.25 16.97 31.92
CA PRO A 149 0.77 16.85 33.29
C PRO A 149 0.74 15.40 33.81
N ASP A 150 0.46 14.42 32.95
CA ASP A 150 0.42 13.01 33.33
C ASP A 150 1.85 12.43 33.38
N PRO A 151 2.31 11.94 34.54
CA PRO A 151 3.67 11.40 34.67
C PRO A 151 3.92 10.16 33.79
N ARG A 152 2.88 9.41 33.42
CA ARG A 152 3.00 8.25 32.52
C ARG A 152 3.31 8.72 31.09
N TRP A 153 2.59 9.73 30.63
CA TRP A 153 2.82 10.33 29.31
C TRP A 153 4.19 11.00 29.24
N ARG A 154 4.60 11.64 30.32
CA ARG A 154 5.95 12.20 30.45
C ARG A 154 7.01 11.12 30.29
N PHE A 155 6.87 10.00 31.01
CA PHE A 155 7.80 8.88 30.93
C PHE A 155 7.84 8.23 29.54
N ASP A 156 6.68 8.00 28.92
CA ASP A 156 6.59 7.46 27.55
C ASP A 156 7.29 8.37 26.54
N PHE A 157 7.10 9.69 26.66
CA PHE A 157 7.76 10.67 25.79
C PHE A 157 9.27 10.71 26.02
N GLN A 158 9.74 10.66 27.27
CA GLN A 158 11.16 10.55 27.61
C GLN A 158 11.80 9.29 27.01
N LEU A 159 11.11 8.14 27.06
CA LEU A 159 11.58 6.91 26.44
C LEU A 159 11.67 7.04 24.91
N MET A 160 10.66 7.63 24.27
CA MET A 160 10.69 7.86 22.82
C MET A 160 11.85 8.76 22.41
N ALA A 161 12.05 9.88 23.12
CA ALA A 161 13.12 10.82 22.84
C ALA A 161 14.50 10.22 23.07
N ALA A 162 14.72 9.55 24.22
CA ALA A 162 16.04 9.03 24.58
C ALA A 162 16.49 7.82 23.73
N TYR A 163 15.56 7.01 23.23
CA TYR A 163 15.86 5.76 22.51
C TYR A 163 15.45 5.77 21.03
N GLY A 164 14.93 6.90 20.53
CA GLY A 164 14.45 7.04 19.16
C GLY A 164 13.33 6.04 18.82
N LEU A 165 12.40 5.83 19.75
CA LEU A 165 11.30 4.87 19.58
C LEU A 165 10.14 5.48 18.81
N ARG A 166 9.49 4.67 17.97
CA ARG A 166 8.16 4.98 17.44
C ARG A 166 7.12 4.82 18.57
N PRO A 167 5.99 5.55 18.51
CA PRO A 167 4.91 5.37 19.48
C PRO A 167 4.46 3.92 19.64
N GLU A 168 4.32 3.19 18.53
CA GLU A 168 3.95 1.77 18.55
C GLU A 168 4.97 0.89 19.29
N GLU A 169 6.27 1.22 19.23
CA GLU A 169 7.31 0.40 19.86
C GLU A 169 7.20 0.39 21.39
N LEU A 170 6.56 1.41 22.01
CA LEU A 170 6.33 1.49 23.46
C LEU A 170 5.53 0.28 23.99
N HIS A 171 4.53 -0.16 23.22
CA HIS A 171 3.69 -1.31 23.58
C HIS A 171 4.41 -2.66 23.48
N HIS A 172 5.63 -2.68 22.93
CA HIS A 172 6.42 -3.88 22.67
C HIS A 172 7.77 -3.89 23.42
N LEU A 173 7.91 -3.02 24.43
CA LEU A 173 9.10 -2.97 25.28
C LEU A 173 9.05 -4.03 26.37
N GLN A 174 10.18 -4.65 26.65
CA GLN A 174 10.39 -5.61 27.71
C GLN A 174 11.72 -5.33 28.40
N LEU A 175 11.80 -5.54 29.71
CA LEU A 175 13.06 -5.56 30.43
C LEU A 175 13.62 -6.99 30.41
N ARG A 176 14.81 -7.18 29.82
CA ARG A 176 15.52 -8.46 29.76
C ARG A 176 16.96 -8.25 30.21
N ASP A 177 17.38 -8.97 31.25
CA ASP A 177 18.73 -8.87 31.82
C ASP A 177 19.15 -7.42 32.13
N GLY A 178 18.23 -6.63 32.68
CA GLY A 178 18.45 -5.21 32.98
C GLY A 178 18.54 -4.29 31.76
N ARG A 179 18.24 -4.79 30.56
CA ARG A 179 18.28 -4.03 29.30
C ARG A 179 16.89 -3.90 28.68
N LEU A 180 16.67 -2.77 28.02
CA LEU A 180 15.45 -2.54 27.25
C LEU A 180 15.48 -3.36 25.96
N TRP A 181 14.45 -4.15 25.73
CA TRP A 181 14.29 -5.01 24.56
C TRP A 181 12.99 -4.69 23.84
N CYS A 182 13.04 -4.41 22.54
CA CYS A 182 11.85 -4.15 21.71
C CYS A 182 11.54 -5.37 20.83
N THR A 183 10.37 -5.96 21.03
CA THR A 183 9.88 -7.11 20.25
C THR A 183 9.12 -6.72 18.98
N TYR A 184 8.95 -5.43 18.72
CA TYR A 184 8.16 -4.96 17.58
C TYR A 184 8.84 -5.30 16.25
N GLU A 185 8.10 -6.02 15.40
CA GLU A 185 8.49 -6.30 14.03
C GLU A 185 7.60 -5.51 13.06
N LYS A 186 8.18 -4.46 12.47
CA LYS A 186 7.54 -3.75 11.37
C LYS A 186 7.63 -4.61 10.11
N VAL A 187 6.48 -5.09 9.66
CA VAL A 187 6.32 -5.73 8.36
C VAL A 187 6.19 -4.65 7.29
N ALA A 188 7.01 -4.73 6.25
CA ALA A 188 6.92 -3.90 5.05
C ALA A 188 7.14 -4.77 3.81
N SER A 189 6.87 -4.23 2.61
CA SER A 189 7.12 -4.93 1.35
C SER A 189 8.60 -5.33 1.13
N ARG A 190 9.53 -4.76 1.89
CA ARG A 190 10.97 -5.10 1.87
C ARG A 190 11.40 -6.10 2.95
N GLY A 191 10.44 -6.71 3.66
CA GLY A 191 10.69 -7.66 4.75
C GLY A 191 10.29 -7.13 6.12
N LYS A 192 10.72 -7.84 7.17
CA LYS A 192 10.38 -7.55 8.57
C LYS A 192 11.59 -7.00 9.32
N THR A 193 11.38 -5.98 10.16
CA THR A 193 12.44 -5.57 11.09
C THR A 193 12.61 -6.64 12.16
N LYS A 194 13.85 -6.96 12.52
CA LYS A 194 14.13 -7.89 13.62
C LYS A 194 13.90 -7.21 14.97
N PRO A 195 13.50 -7.96 16.01
CA PRO A 195 13.55 -7.49 17.39
C PRO A 195 14.94 -6.94 17.71
N ARG A 196 15.00 -5.84 18.47
CA ARG A 196 16.25 -5.12 18.73
C ARG A 196 16.32 -4.65 20.17
N THR A 197 17.53 -4.49 20.66
CA THR A 197 17.83 -3.69 21.86
C THR A 197 17.91 -2.23 21.42
N PRO A 198 16.96 -1.35 21.78
CA PRO A 198 17.12 0.07 21.56
C PRO A 198 18.37 0.54 22.32
N ARG A 199 19.24 1.28 21.63
CA ARG A 199 20.35 1.95 22.30
C ARG A 199 19.87 3.36 22.60
N PRO A 200 20.17 3.91 23.78
CA PRO A 200 19.97 5.32 23.99
C PRO A 200 20.75 6.06 22.90
N GLU A 201 20.18 7.11 22.32
CA GLU A 201 21.00 8.07 21.60
C GLU A 201 22.08 8.49 22.57
N ALA A 202 23.34 8.24 22.20
CA ALA A 202 24.46 8.66 23.02
C ALA A 202 24.33 10.17 23.10
N ALA A 203 23.83 10.66 24.23
CA ALA A 203 23.96 12.04 24.57
C ALA A 203 25.48 12.26 24.60
N ALA A 204 25.98 12.95 23.58
CA ALA A 204 27.24 13.67 23.69
C ALA A 204 26.99 14.74 24.77
N LEU A 205 27.04 14.29 26.03
CA LEU A 205 27.15 15.11 27.22
C LEU A 205 28.62 15.11 27.63
#